data_AF-A0A7S2TPR3-F1
#
_entry.id   AF-A0A7S2TPR3-F1
#
_cell.length_a   1.000
_cell.length_b   1.000
_cell.length_c   1.000
_cell.angle_alpha   90.00
_cell.angle_beta   90.00
_cell.angle_gamma   90.00
#
_symmetry.space_group_name_H-M   'P 1'
#
loop_
_entity.id
_entity.type
_entity.pdbx_description
1 polymer ?
#
loop_
_entity_poly.entity_id
_entity_poly.type
_entity_poly.pdbx_seq_one_letter_code
_entity_poly.pdbx_strand_id
1 'polypeptide(L)'
;MIREDQKNLLYGIRNFSVFIRLNVQFPAFGITLTTGKTPSPGLSLFLISDMISNACNGQACDFEDIRQRGAVLLAKAEYNCDEDTNEKDCYPDWEFSRIDEGDGFNFRTVQYTDDSGKERILRKMYGIRVVVKIYGQAGKFNIVNLLVALGAGLGLLSVASITADFLLQNCWPKREKFLHDKFCTVDLETMNQSNMSLNNPGESPYPESKLEYNLMRKESNRDMAGEVPNPLLLAAHDDDE
;
A
#
# COMPACT_ATOMS: atom_id res chain seq x y z
N MET A 1 -47.62 12.56 -38.78
CA MET A 1 -46.41 12.97 -39.51
C MET A 1 -45.44 13.49 -38.46
N ILE A 2 -44.43 12.71 -38.08
CA ILE A 2 -43.40 13.17 -37.14
C ILE A 2 -42.52 14.12 -37.96
N ARG A 3 -42.65 15.43 -37.71
CA ARG A 3 -41.71 16.41 -38.26
C ARG A 3 -40.35 16.05 -37.67
N GLU A 4 -39.41 15.68 -38.53
CA GLU A 4 -38.01 15.49 -38.13
C GLU A 4 -37.46 16.89 -37.85
N ASP A 5 -37.70 17.35 -36.62
CA ASP A 5 -37.40 18.70 -36.16
C ASP A 5 -35.90 18.95 -36.28
N GLN A 6 -35.54 20.13 -36.79
CA GLN A 6 -34.16 20.58 -36.77
C GLN A 6 -33.61 20.46 -35.35
N LYS A 7 -32.46 19.81 -35.20
CA LYS A 7 -31.75 19.75 -33.93
C LYS A 7 -31.30 21.17 -33.57
N ASN A 8 -32.01 21.80 -32.64
CA ASN A 8 -31.59 23.07 -32.08
C ASN A 8 -30.35 22.82 -31.20
N LEU A 9 -29.19 23.27 -31.68
CA LEU A 9 -27.92 23.10 -30.97
C LEU A 9 -27.73 24.25 -29.99
N LEU A 10 -27.38 23.91 -28.75
CA LEU A 10 -27.07 24.91 -27.74
C LEU A 10 -25.62 25.40 -27.92
N TYR A 11 -25.45 26.71 -28.08
CA TYR A 11 -24.14 27.35 -28.22
C TYR A 11 -23.56 27.70 -26.85
N GLY A 12 -22.22 27.75 -26.75
CA GLY A 12 -21.52 28.20 -25.54
C GLY A 12 -21.32 27.14 -24.44
N ILE A 13 -21.77 25.90 -24.64
CA ILE A 13 -21.63 24.79 -23.65
C ILE A 13 -20.18 24.59 -23.17
N ARG A 14 -19.18 24.83 -24.03
CA ARG A 14 -17.76 24.68 -23.67
C ARG A 14 -17.35 25.53 -22.45
N ASN A 15 -17.97 26.69 -22.28
CA ASN A 15 -17.65 27.65 -21.23
C ASN A 15 -18.50 27.46 -19.98
N PHE A 16 -19.31 26.41 -19.92
CA PHE A 16 -20.06 26.10 -18.71
C PHE A 16 -19.11 25.55 -17.66
N SER A 17 -19.31 26.00 -16.42
CA SER A 17 -18.59 25.51 -15.26
C SER A 17 -19.45 24.51 -14.48
N VAL A 18 -18.79 23.47 -13.99
CA VAL A 18 -19.36 22.45 -13.12
C VAL A 18 -18.66 22.58 -11.77
N PHE A 19 -19.44 22.87 -10.74
CA PHE A 19 -18.97 22.87 -9.35
C PHE A 19 -19.37 21.55 -8.69
N ILE A 20 -18.37 20.73 -8.34
CA ILE A 20 -18.56 19.43 -7.71
C ILE A 20 -18.17 19.54 -6.24
N ARG A 21 -19.13 19.28 -5.35
CA ARG A 21 -18.90 19.24 -3.91
C ARG A 21 -18.95 17.81 -3.40
N LEU A 22 -17.84 17.36 -2.84
CA LEU A 22 -17.72 16.03 -2.25
C LEU A 22 -17.71 16.11 -0.72
N ASN A 23 -18.32 15.11 -0.09
CA ASN A 23 -18.22 14.85 1.34
C ASN A 23 -17.93 13.35 1.51
N VAL A 24 -16.75 13.03 2.04
CA VAL A 24 -16.26 11.66 2.20
C VAL A 24 -16.03 11.41 3.68
N GLN A 25 -16.39 10.22 4.16
CA GLN A 25 -16.20 9.83 5.55
C GLN A 25 -15.49 8.48 5.63
N PHE A 26 -14.45 8.42 6.46
CA PHE A 26 -13.78 7.19 6.84
C PHE A 26 -14.19 6.79 8.26
N PRO A 27 -15.29 6.02 8.43
CA PRO A 27 -15.89 5.78 9.73
C PRO A 27 -14.96 4.99 10.68
N ALA A 28 -14.11 4.12 10.15
CA ALA A 28 -13.13 3.37 10.93
C ALA A 28 -12.13 4.28 11.68
N PHE A 29 -11.87 5.47 11.15
CA PHE A 29 -10.93 6.43 11.72
C PHE A 29 -11.61 7.70 12.28
N GLY A 30 -12.92 7.85 12.07
CA GLY A 30 -13.71 9.00 12.53
C GLY A 30 -13.48 10.30 11.75
N ILE A 31 -12.91 10.22 10.54
CA ILE A 31 -12.52 11.39 9.74
C ILE A 31 -13.57 11.70 8.67
N THR A 32 -13.81 12.98 8.45
CA THR A 32 -14.68 13.49 7.39
C THR A 32 -13.94 14.54 6.58
N LEU A 33 -13.88 14.33 5.27
CA LEU A 33 -13.22 15.21 4.31
C LEU A 33 -14.28 15.90 3.43
N THR A 34 -14.01 17.15 3.08
CA THR A 34 -14.88 17.93 2.19
C THR A 34 -14.05 18.81 1.27
N THR A 35 -14.47 18.93 0.02
CA THR A 35 -13.84 19.84 -0.96
C THR A 35 -14.17 21.33 -0.71
N GLY A 36 -14.72 21.65 0.46
CA GLY A 36 -15.11 22.99 0.86
C GLY A 36 -16.46 23.46 0.31
N LYS A 37 -16.85 24.67 0.71
CA LYS A 37 -18.05 25.36 0.20
C LYS A 37 -17.75 26.27 -1.00
N THR A 38 -16.50 26.70 -1.12
CA THR A 38 -16.06 27.65 -2.14
C THR A 38 -15.54 26.91 -3.37
N PRO A 39 -15.95 27.32 -4.58
CA PRO A 39 -15.41 26.75 -5.81
C PRO A 39 -13.93 27.11 -5.95
N SER A 40 -13.09 26.10 -6.04
CA SER A 40 -11.66 26.25 -6.28
C SER A 40 -11.31 25.62 -7.63
N PRO A 41 -10.72 26.38 -8.57
CA PRO A 41 -10.30 25.84 -9.87
C PRO A 41 -9.39 24.61 -9.70
N GLY A 42 -9.67 23.56 -10.47
CA GLY A 42 -8.89 22.31 -10.47
C GLY A 42 -9.15 21.37 -9.30
N LEU A 43 -9.82 21.83 -8.23
CA LEU A 43 -10.19 21.01 -7.07
C LEU A 43 -11.67 20.68 -7.04
N SER A 44 -12.53 21.69 -7.19
CA SER A 44 -13.98 21.56 -7.12
C SER A 44 -14.72 22.28 -8.25
N LEU A 45 -14.04 23.14 -9.01
CA LEU A 45 -14.58 23.85 -10.16
C LEU A 45 -13.87 23.44 -11.46
N PHE A 46 -14.65 22.99 -12.43
CA PHE A 46 -14.16 22.51 -13.73
C PHE A 46 -14.94 23.13 -14.88
N LEU A 47 -14.27 23.45 -15.98
CA LEU A 47 -14.95 23.79 -17.23
C LEU A 47 -15.26 22.53 -18.02
N ILE A 48 -16.39 22.53 -18.74
CA ILE A 48 -16.74 21.42 -19.64
C ILE A 48 -15.67 21.22 -20.72
N SER A 49 -15.04 22.30 -21.21
CA SER A 49 -13.89 22.20 -22.12
C SER A 49 -12.78 21.33 -21.56
N ASP A 50 -12.42 21.56 -20.29
CA ASP A 50 -11.27 20.95 -19.63
C ASP A 50 -11.58 19.49 -19.28
N MET A 51 -12.82 19.22 -18.86
CA MET A 51 -13.28 17.85 -18.64
C MET A 51 -13.22 17.03 -19.93
N ILE A 52 -13.67 17.59 -21.07
CA ILE A 52 -13.64 16.89 -22.36
C ILE A 52 -12.20 16.72 -22.85
N SER A 53 -11.33 17.73 -22.72
CA SER A 53 -9.94 17.61 -23.16
C SER A 53 -9.17 16.56 -22.36
N ASN A 54 -9.39 16.53 -21.04
CA ASN A 54 -8.74 15.56 -20.15
C ASN A 54 -9.29 14.15 -20.38
N ALA A 55 -10.59 14.02 -20.66
CA ALA A 55 -11.25 12.73 -20.89
C ALA A 55 -10.78 11.97 -22.14
N CYS A 56 -10.14 12.66 -23.08
CA CYS A 56 -9.81 12.11 -24.39
C CYS A 56 -8.30 11.93 -24.61
N ASN A 57 -7.51 11.88 -23.54
CA ASN A 57 -6.06 11.58 -23.56
C ASN A 57 -5.27 12.42 -24.59
N GLY A 58 -5.61 13.71 -24.74
CA GLY A 58 -4.94 14.63 -25.67
C GLY A 58 -5.38 14.50 -27.14
N GLN A 59 -6.20 13.50 -27.50
CA GLN A 59 -6.91 13.51 -28.78
C GLN A 59 -8.18 14.34 -28.58
N ALA A 60 -8.32 15.45 -29.29
CA ALA A 60 -9.53 16.26 -29.19
C ALA A 60 -10.73 15.40 -29.63
N CYS A 61 -11.52 14.90 -28.67
CA CYS A 61 -12.83 14.38 -28.98
C CYS A 61 -13.56 15.46 -29.77
N ASP A 62 -14.03 15.13 -30.97
CA ASP A 62 -14.70 16.11 -31.80
C ASP A 62 -15.92 16.64 -31.03
N PHE A 63 -15.84 17.91 -30.64
CA PHE A 63 -16.91 18.51 -29.88
C PHE A 63 -18.17 18.65 -30.74
N GLU A 64 -18.02 18.74 -32.06
CA GLU A 64 -19.18 18.72 -32.96
C GLU A 64 -19.93 17.40 -32.85
N ASP A 65 -19.20 16.31 -32.67
CA ASP A 65 -19.77 15.01 -32.42
C ASP A 65 -20.52 14.93 -31.08
N ILE A 66 -19.85 15.36 -30.01
CA ILE A 66 -20.42 15.43 -28.66
C ILE A 66 -21.66 16.33 -28.64
N ARG A 67 -21.66 17.41 -29.43
CA ARG A 67 -22.79 18.34 -29.55
C ARG A 67 -24.00 17.71 -30.24
N GLN A 68 -23.77 16.81 -31.20
CA GLN A 68 -24.84 16.19 -31.98
C GLN A 68 -25.40 14.89 -31.37
N ARG A 69 -24.53 14.11 -30.71
CA ARG A 69 -24.84 12.79 -30.14
C ARG A 69 -24.88 12.75 -28.62
N GLY A 70 -24.30 13.75 -27.95
CA GLY A 70 -24.06 13.71 -26.51
C GLY A 70 -22.80 12.92 -26.16
N ALA A 71 -22.49 12.81 -24.87
CA ALA A 71 -21.38 12.00 -24.36
C ALA A 71 -21.63 11.62 -22.90
N VAL A 72 -20.93 10.59 -22.43
CA VAL A 72 -20.90 10.25 -21.01
C VAL A 72 -19.47 10.39 -20.51
N LEU A 73 -19.26 11.35 -19.61
CA LEU A 73 -17.97 11.61 -18.97
C LEU A 73 -17.98 11.01 -17.57
N LEU A 74 -16.96 10.23 -17.26
CA LEU A 74 -16.67 9.77 -15.91
C LEU A 74 -15.69 10.75 -15.26
N ALA A 75 -16.08 11.33 -14.14
CA ALA A 75 -15.23 12.11 -13.26
C ALA A 75 -14.90 11.26 -12.03
N LYS A 76 -13.69 10.71 -12.00
CA LYS A 76 -13.19 9.87 -10.91
C LYS A 76 -12.43 10.76 -9.94
N ALA A 77 -12.89 10.80 -8.68
CA ALA A 77 -12.23 11.46 -7.57
C ALA A 77 -11.60 10.40 -6.67
N GLU A 78 -10.29 10.41 -6.51
CA GLU A 78 -9.54 9.44 -5.72
C GLU A 78 -8.89 10.10 -4.51
N TYR A 79 -9.23 9.62 -3.31
CA TYR A 79 -8.61 10.05 -2.05
C TYR A 79 -7.56 9.03 -1.63
N ASN A 80 -6.32 9.48 -1.42
CA ASN A 80 -5.26 8.67 -0.84
C ASN A 80 -4.68 9.44 0.35
N CYS A 81 -5.28 9.25 1.52
CA CYS A 81 -4.95 10.04 2.72
C CYS A 81 -4.02 9.25 3.65
N ASP A 82 -2.96 9.91 4.10
CA ASP A 82 -2.16 9.48 5.26
C ASP A 82 -2.58 10.33 6.47
N GLU A 83 -3.15 9.70 7.48
CA GLU A 83 -3.66 10.37 8.69
C GLU A 83 -2.60 10.47 9.81
N ASP A 84 -1.37 9.98 9.56
CA ASP A 84 -0.26 10.11 10.50
C ASP A 84 0.55 11.38 10.27
N THR A 85 0.49 11.93 9.06
CA THR A 85 1.11 13.21 8.72
C THR A 85 0.20 14.35 9.18
N ASN A 86 0.79 15.48 9.56
CA ASN A 86 0.04 16.72 9.83
C ASN A 86 -0.47 17.38 8.54
N GLU A 87 -0.72 16.61 7.48
CA GLU A 87 -1.25 17.10 6.21
C GLU A 87 -2.73 17.43 6.42
N LYS A 88 -3.00 18.71 6.67
CA LYS A 88 -4.34 19.24 6.96
C LYS A 88 -5.29 19.18 5.76
N ASP A 89 -4.89 18.58 4.65
CA ASP A 89 -5.42 18.86 3.32
C ASP A 89 -5.37 17.61 2.42
N CYS A 90 -6.05 16.52 2.82
CA CYS A 90 -6.29 15.39 1.90
C CYS A 90 -7.38 15.76 0.89
N TYR A 91 -6.96 15.98 -0.36
CA TYR A 91 -7.82 16.35 -1.47
C TYR A 91 -7.95 15.22 -2.50
N PRO A 92 -9.05 15.18 -3.28
CA PRO A 92 -9.19 14.19 -4.33
C PRO A 92 -8.29 14.51 -5.53
N ASP A 93 -7.62 13.49 -6.03
CA ASP A 93 -7.06 13.51 -7.38
C ASP A 93 -8.18 13.24 -8.39
N TRP A 94 -8.26 14.09 -9.42
CA TRP A 94 -9.28 14.00 -10.45
C TRP A 94 -8.77 13.37 -11.73
N GLU A 95 -9.47 12.34 -12.18
CA GLU A 95 -9.28 11.73 -13.48
C GLU A 95 -10.60 11.83 -14.26
N PHE A 96 -10.52 12.29 -15.51
CA PHE A 96 -11.67 12.36 -16.40
C PHE A 96 -11.49 11.33 -17.52
N SER A 97 -12.55 10.64 -17.90
CA SER A 97 -12.56 9.70 -19.03
C SER A 97 -13.91 9.67 -19.73
N ARG A 98 -13.91 9.35 -21.03
CA ARG A 98 -15.13 9.15 -21.82
C ARG A 98 -15.53 7.68 -21.78
N ILE A 99 -16.75 7.37 -21.37
CA ILE A 99 -17.22 5.98 -21.15
C ILE A 99 -18.39 5.54 -22.04
N ASP A 100 -18.84 6.39 -22.97
CA ASP A 100 -19.93 6.05 -23.90
C ASP A 100 -19.50 5.33 -25.18
N GLU A 101 -18.21 5.00 -25.33
CA GLU A 101 -17.64 4.29 -26.48
C GLU A 101 -17.99 4.89 -27.87
N GLY A 102 -18.46 6.15 -27.90
CA GLY A 102 -18.87 6.84 -29.12
C GLY A 102 -20.38 6.82 -29.41
N ASP A 103 -21.19 6.06 -28.68
CA ASP A 103 -22.64 5.99 -28.92
C ASP A 103 -23.39 7.28 -28.52
N GLY A 104 -22.74 8.12 -27.70
CA GLY A 104 -23.31 9.35 -27.18
C GLY A 104 -24.36 9.12 -26.10
N PHE A 105 -25.09 10.18 -25.75
CA PHE A 105 -26.11 10.14 -24.70
C PHE A 105 -27.36 10.92 -25.08
N ASN A 106 -28.50 10.24 -25.06
CA ASN A 106 -29.80 10.84 -25.33
C ASN A 106 -30.89 10.27 -24.42
N PHE A 107 -31.90 11.09 -24.13
CA PHE A 107 -33.08 10.67 -23.39
C PHE A 107 -34.32 11.36 -23.94
N ARG A 108 -35.50 10.77 -23.68
CA ARG A 108 -36.79 11.31 -24.09
C ARG A 108 -37.59 11.73 -22.87
N THR A 109 -38.18 12.92 -22.92
CA THR A 109 -39.12 13.41 -21.92
C THR A 109 -40.48 13.68 -22.56
N VAL A 110 -41.54 13.48 -21.79
CA VAL A 110 -42.92 13.72 -22.20
C VAL A 110 -43.49 14.82 -21.33
N GLN A 111 -44.06 15.85 -21.96
CA GLN A 111 -44.85 16.86 -21.29
C GLN A 111 -46.30 16.75 -21.78
N TYR A 112 -47.25 16.58 -20.86
CA TYR A 112 -48.67 16.58 -21.19
C TYR A 112 -49.18 18.02 -21.20
N THR A 113 -49.92 18.41 -22.25
CA THR A 113 -50.39 19.78 -22.44
C THR A 113 -51.71 20.05 -21.72
N ASP A 114 -52.46 18.99 -21.37
CA ASP A 114 -53.77 19.05 -20.73
C ASP A 114 -53.97 17.88 -19.74
N ASP A 115 -54.82 18.10 -18.73
CA ASP A 115 -55.18 17.12 -17.69
C ASP A 115 -55.95 15.92 -18.25
N SER A 116 -56.55 16.07 -19.44
CA SER A 116 -57.20 14.97 -20.16
C SER A 116 -56.23 13.93 -20.72
N GLY A 117 -54.92 14.22 -20.75
CA GLY A 117 -53.87 13.31 -21.23
C GLY A 117 -53.91 13.01 -22.74
N LYS A 118 -54.78 13.69 -23.50
CA LYS A 118 -55.00 13.44 -24.93
C LYS A 118 -53.89 13.98 -25.83
N GLU A 119 -53.25 15.08 -25.42
CA GLU A 119 -52.14 15.69 -26.15
C GLU A 119 -50.85 15.69 -25.33
N ARG A 120 -49.74 15.33 -25.99
CA ARG A 120 -48.43 15.28 -25.37
C ARG A 120 -47.33 15.78 -26.30
N ILE A 121 -46.35 16.45 -25.74
CA ILE A 121 -45.12 16.88 -26.39
C ILE A 121 -44.03 15.89 -26.00
N LEU A 122 -43.54 15.11 -26.96
CA LEU A 122 -42.38 14.24 -26.79
C LEU A 122 -41.12 14.99 -27.22
N ARG A 123 -40.21 15.25 -26.29
CA ARG A 123 -38.90 15.87 -26.58
C ARG A 123 -37.80 14.82 -26.50
N LYS A 124 -36.99 14.71 -27.53
CA LYS A 124 -35.73 13.94 -27.52
C LYS A 124 -34.56 14.90 -27.30
N MET A 125 -33.81 14.70 -26.23
CA MET A 125 -32.71 15.57 -25.83
C MET A 125 -31.39 14.79 -25.91
N TYR A 126 -30.35 15.46 -26.38
CA TYR A 126 -28.98 14.97 -26.45
C TYR A 126 -28.12 15.86 -25.57
N GLY A 127 -27.15 15.29 -24.86
CA GLY A 127 -26.33 16.09 -23.95
C GLY A 127 -25.18 15.34 -23.32
N ILE A 128 -24.45 16.03 -22.46
CA ILE A 128 -23.32 15.48 -21.72
C ILE A 128 -23.83 14.99 -20.37
N ARG A 129 -23.59 13.73 -20.04
CA ARG A 129 -23.82 13.17 -18.71
C ARG A 129 -22.50 13.05 -17.99
N VAL A 130 -22.34 13.79 -16.89
CA VAL A 130 -21.19 13.65 -16.00
C VAL A 130 -21.55 12.66 -14.88
N VAL A 131 -20.81 11.55 -14.80
CA VAL A 131 -20.92 10.54 -13.75
C VAL A 131 -19.76 10.76 -12.79
N VAL A 132 -20.05 11.14 -11.55
CA VAL A 132 -19.03 11.30 -10.51
C VAL A 132 -18.88 9.99 -9.75
N LYS A 133 -17.67 9.41 -9.74
CA LYS A 133 -17.33 8.26 -8.90
C LYS A 133 -16.25 8.65 -7.91
N ILE A 134 -16.41 8.24 -6.67
CA ILE A 134 -15.50 8.57 -5.58
C ILE A 134 -14.86 7.27 -5.11
N TYR A 135 -13.54 7.26 -5.05
CA TYR A 135 -12.71 6.20 -4.48
C TYR A 135 -11.88 6.79 -3.37
N GLY A 136 -11.57 6.00 -2.34
CA GLY A 136 -10.81 6.51 -1.22
C GLY A 136 -10.17 5.41 -0.41
N GLN A 137 -8.91 5.61 -0.05
CA GLN A 137 -8.20 4.88 0.99
C GLN A 137 -7.62 5.87 1.98
N ALA A 138 -7.66 5.51 3.26
CA ALA A 138 -7.03 6.26 4.33
C ALA A 138 -6.20 5.30 5.17
N GLY A 139 -4.95 5.68 5.46
CA GLY A 139 -4.05 4.97 6.35
C GLY A 139 -3.90 5.72 7.66
N LYS A 140 -3.91 4.99 8.78
CA LYS A 140 -3.59 5.54 10.10
C LYS A 140 -2.79 4.52 10.88
N PHE A 141 -1.80 4.99 11.62
CA PHE A 141 -0.93 4.16 12.45
C PHE A 141 -1.75 3.38 13.47
N ASN A 142 -1.55 2.06 13.48
CA ASN A 142 -2.15 1.16 14.44
C ASN A 142 -1.09 0.21 15.00
N ILE A 143 -0.86 0.32 16.31
CA ILE A 143 0.13 -0.49 17.03
C ILE A 143 -0.13 -2.00 16.91
N VAL A 144 -1.39 -2.43 16.83
CA VAL A 144 -1.74 -3.84 16.68
C VAL A 144 -1.27 -4.36 15.31
N ASN A 145 -1.50 -3.59 14.25
CA ASN A 145 -1.05 -3.95 12.91
C ASN A 145 0.49 -3.97 12.82
N LEU A 146 1.15 -3.03 13.50
CA LEU A 146 2.62 -3.04 13.61
C LEU A 146 3.13 -4.30 14.29
N LEU A 147 2.56 -4.68 15.44
CA LEU A 147 2.98 -5.88 16.18
C LEU A 147 2.74 -7.17 15.37
N VAL A 148 1.63 -7.27 14.65
CA VAL A 148 1.36 -8.42 13.76
C VAL A 148 2.39 -8.49 12.64
N ALA A 149 2.71 -7.37 11.99
CA ALA A 149 3.72 -7.32 10.93
C ALA A 149 5.12 -7.69 11.46
N LEU A 150 5.49 -7.18 12.65
CA LEU A 150 6.75 -7.53 13.30
C LEU A 150 6.81 -9.02 13.68
N GLY A 151 5.73 -9.57 14.23
CA GLY A 151 5.63 -11.00 14.55
C GLY A 151 5.76 -11.88 13.31
N ALA A 152 5.12 -11.50 12.20
CA ALA A 152 5.27 -12.20 10.93
C ALA A 152 6.71 -12.12 10.40
N GLY A 153 7.36 -10.96 10.51
CA GLY A 153 8.77 -10.78 10.14
C GLY A 153 9.71 -11.69 10.94
N LEU A 154 9.54 -11.76 12.26
CA LEU A 154 10.34 -12.65 13.12
C LEU A 154 10.09 -14.13 12.81
N GLY A 155 8.84 -14.52 12.51
CA GLY A 155 8.51 -15.87 12.06
C GLY A 155 9.23 -16.27 10.78
N LEU A 156 9.33 -15.36 9.80
CA LEU A 156 10.06 -15.57 8.55
C LEU A 156 11.57 -15.80 8.78
N LEU A 157 12.17 -15.11 9.76
CA LEU A 157 13.58 -15.35 10.13
C LEU A 157 13.81 -16.76 10.65
N SER A 158 12.87 -17.31 11.44
CA SER A 158 12.96 -18.70 11.92
C SER A 158 12.92 -19.71 10.77
N VAL A 159 12.01 -19.52 9.81
CA VAL A 159 11.91 -20.38 8.62
C VAL A 159 13.16 -20.29 7.75
N ALA A 160 13.76 -19.10 7.64
CA ALA A 160 15.00 -18.90 6.91
C ALA A 160 16.15 -19.71 7.52
N SER A 161 16.28 -19.76 8.84
CA SER A 161 17.30 -20.59 9.51
C SER A 161 17.11 -22.08 9.23
N ILE A 162 15.88 -22.60 9.30
CA ILE A 162 15.60 -24.01 9.01
C ILE A 162 15.93 -24.35 7.56
N THR A 163 15.61 -23.44 6.64
CA THR A 163 15.88 -23.61 5.21
C THR A 163 17.38 -23.55 4.92
N ALA A 164 18.10 -22.61 5.53
CA ALA A 164 19.56 -22.53 5.44
C ALA A 164 20.21 -23.83 5.96
N ASP A 165 19.72 -24.36 7.08
CA ASP A 165 20.14 -25.64 7.62
C ASP A 165 19.86 -26.81 6.68
N PHE A 166 18.70 -26.84 6.03
CA PHE A 166 18.35 -27.86 5.06
C PHE A 166 19.28 -27.83 3.84
N LEU A 167 19.59 -26.63 3.34
CA LEU A 167 20.50 -26.43 2.20
C LEU A 167 21.93 -26.84 2.55
N LEU A 168 22.44 -26.47 3.74
CA LEU A 168 23.78 -26.84 4.17
C LEU A 168 23.95 -28.36 4.35
N GLN A 169 22.90 -29.05 4.79
CA GLN A 169 22.95 -30.50 4.97
C GLN A 169 22.87 -31.26 3.64
N ASN A 170 22.02 -30.82 2.71
CA ASN A 170 21.72 -31.60 1.50
C ASN A 170 22.50 -31.15 0.26
N CYS A 171 22.76 -29.85 0.11
CA CYS A 171 23.26 -29.27 -1.13
C CYS A 171 24.71 -28.77 -1.03
N TRP A 172 25.27 -28.61 0.17
CA TRP A 172 26.61 -28.07 0.33
C TRP A 172 27.71 -29.10 0.08
N PRO A 173 28.76 -28.80 -0.71
CA PRO A 173 29.81 -29.76 -1.04
C PRO A 173 30.60 -30.27 0.18
N LYS A 174 30.70 -29.45 1.24
CA LYS A 174 31.39 -29.80 2.50
C LYS A 174 30.42 -30.22 3.61
N ARG A 175 29.29 -30.85 3.26
CA ARG A 175 28.25 -31.23 4.23
C ARG A 175 28.75 -32.11 5.37
N GLU A 176 29.70 -33.01 5.12
CA GLU A 176 30.19 -33.95 6.14
C GLU A 176 30.85 -33.22 7.32
N LYS A 177 31.61 -32.16 7.02
CA LYS A 177 32.19 -31.30 8.06
C LYS A 177 31.10 -30.56 8.84
N PHE A 178 30.11 -30.00 8.14
CA PHE A 178 29.00 -29.30 8.78
C PHE A 178 28.15 -30.22 9.68
N LEU A 179 27.87 -31.45 9.23
CA LEU A 179 27.11 -32.45 9.99
C LEU A 179 27.86 -32.91 11.23
N HIS A 180 29.18 -33.14 11.11
CA HIS A 180 30.03 -33.52 12.24
C HIS A 180 30.09 -32.43 13.31
N ASP A 181 30.18 -31.16 12.90
CA ASP A 181 30.24 -30.03 13.84
C ASP A 181 28.86 -29.72 14.46
N LYS A 182 27.76 -30.08 13.79
CA LYS A 182 26.39 -29.82 14.24
C LYS A 182 25.79 -30.92 15.14
N PHE A 183 26.08 -32.19 14.86
CA PHE A 183 25.44 -33.32 15.54
C PHE A 183 26.45 -34.11 16.38
N CYS A 184 26.17 -34.30 17.67
CA CYS A 184 26.90 -35.23 18.53
C CYS A 184 26.09 -36.54 18.68
N THR A 185 26.69 -37.67 18.33
CA THR A 185 26.08 -39.00 18.50
C THR A 185 26.28 -39.47 19.94
N VAL A 186 25.20 -39.91 20.59
CA VAL A 186 25.26 -40.47 21.96
C VAL A 186 24.67 -41.88 21.95
N ASP A 187 25.40 -42.85 22.51
CA ASP A 187 24.96 -44.24 22.59
C ASP A 187 23.97 -44.43 23.75
N LEU A 188 22.77 -44.93 23.42
CA LEU A 188 21.67 -45.16 24.37
C LEU A 188 22.00 -46.21 25.45
N GLU A 189 22.93 -47.14 25.17
CA GLU A 189 23.37 -48.14 26.15
C GLU A 189 24.12 -47.49 27.34
N THR A 190 24.87 -46.44 27.08
CA THR A 190 25.65 -45.69 28.08
C THR A 190 24.75 -44.81 28.96
N MET A 191 23.63 -44.29 28.43
CA MET A 191 22.64 -43.54 29.22
C MET A 191 21.79 -44.44 30.14
N ASN A 192 21.59 -45.71 29.79
CA ASN A 192 20.86 -46.64 30.64
C ASN A 192 21.70 -47.10 31.85
N GLN A 193 23.03 -47.10 31.72
CA GLN A 193 23.95 -47.38 32.83
C GLN A 193 24.10 -46.21 33.82
N SER A 194 24.00 -44.96 33.38
CA SER A 194 24.06 -43.79 34.28
C SER A 194 22.79 -43.61 35.15
N ASN A 195 21.63 -44.09 34.69
CA ASN A 195 20.40 -44.11 35.49
C ASN A 195 20.44 -45.16 36.63
N MET A 196 21.32 -46.16 36.55
CA MET A 196 21.56 -47.16 37.61
C MET A 196 22.61 -46.72 38.64
N SER A 197 23.32 -45.61 38.40
CA SER A 197 24.37 -45.09 39.28
C SER A 197 24.04 -43.73 39.94
N LEU A 198 22.80 -43.25 39.82
CA LEU A 198 22.31 -42.08 40.58
C LEU A 198 22.09 -42.40 42.06
N ASN A 199 23.20 -42.61 42.79
CA ASN A 199 23.27 -42.51 44.25
C ASN A 199 24.43 -41.61 44.72
N ASN A 200 25.05 -40.82 43.84
CA ASN A 200 25.99 -39.76 44.23
C ASN A 200 25.65 -38.45 43.50
N PRO A 201 25.50 -37.32 44.21
CA PRO A 201 25.20 -36.03 43.60
C PRO A 201 26.50 -35.40 43.10
N GLY A 202 26.61 -35.16 41.78
CA GLY A 202 27.70 -34.29 41.31
C GLY A 202 28.17 -34.40 39.86
N GLU A 203 27.54 -35.16 38.96
CA GLU A 203 28.08 -35.27 37.59
C GLU A 203 26.99 -35.14 36.53
N SER A 204 27.16 -34.12 35.67
CA SER A 204 26.26 -33.75 34.58
C SER A 204 26.42 -34.74 33.40
N PRO A 205 25.33 -35.27 32.80
CA PRO A 205 25.39 -36.38 31.85
C PRO A 205 25.65 -35.95 30.38
N TYR A 206 26.41 -34.88 30.13
CA TYR A 206 26.75 -34.46 28.76
C TYR A 206 28.18 -34.87 28.40
N PRO A 207 28.41 -35.57 27.26
CA PRO A 207 29.76 -35.84 26.80
C PRO A 207 30.39 -34.53 26.32
N GLU A 208 31.33 -34.00 27.10
CA GLU A 208 32.17 -32.88 26.67
C GLU A 208 32.85 -33.24 25.34
N SER A 209 32.61 -32.43 24.31
CA SER A 209 33.48 -32.45 23.15
C SER A 209 34.88 -32.07 23.64
N LYS A 210 35.85 -32.99 23.54
CA LYS A 210 37.26 -32.72 23.88
C LYS A 210 37.84 -31.50 23.12
N LEU A 211 37.10 -30.93 22.16
CA LEU A 211 37.45 -29.73 21.41
C LEU A 211 37.10 -28.43 22.17
N GLU A 212 35.98 -28.36 22.90
CA GLU A 212 35.61 -27.18 23.71
C GLU A 212 36.51 -26.99 24.92
N TYR A 213 36.85 -28.06 25.64
CA TYR A 213 37.78 -27.99 26.78
C TYR A 213 39.16 -27.45 26.37
N ASN A 214 39.63 -27.82 25.17
CA ASN A 214 40.93 -27.38 24.66
C ASN A 214 40.91 -25.96 24.09
N LEU A 215 39.76 -25.45 23.64
CA LEU A 215 39.60 -24.05 23.20
C LEU A 215 39.46 -23.11 24.40
N MET A 216 38.64 -23.46 25.40
CA MET A 216 38.50 -22.68 26.64
C MET A 216 39.81 -22.66 27.45
N ARG A 217 40.57 -23.76 27.47
CA ARG A 217 41.91 -23.79 28.10
C ARG A 217 42.96 -22.97 27.34
N LYS A 218 42.82 -22.81 26.01
CA LYS A 218 43.71 -21.97 25.18
C LYS A 218 43.42 -20.48 25.28
N GLU A 219 42.20 -20.09 25.64
CA GLU A 219 41.84 -18.70 25.93
C GLU A 219 42.23 -18.36 27.38
N SER A 220 41.91 -19.22 28.35
CA SER A 220 42.26 -19.02 29.77
C SER A 220 43.76 -18.94 30.04
N ASN A 221 44.62 -19.68 29.30
CA ASN A 221 46.08 -19.56 29.43
C ASN A 221 46.66 -18.34 28.70
N ARG A 222 45.89 -17.63 27.86
CA ARG A 222 46.34 -16.41 27.19
C ARG A 222 46.14 -15.17 28.07
N ASP A 223 45.13 -15.20 28.93
CA ASP A 223 44.76 -14.06 29.78
C ASP A 223 45.58 -13.96 31.09
N MET A 224 46.47 -14.93 31.38
CA MET A 224 47.38 -14.90 32.53
C MET A 224 48.82 -14.49 32.21
N ALA A 225 49.12 -14.13 30.95
CA ALA A 225 50.43 -13.64 30.53
C ALA A 225 50.30 -12.25 29.88
N GLY A 226 49.98 -11.24 30.70
CA GLY A 226 49.97 -9.84 30.29
C GLY A 226 50.07 -8.93 31.51
N GLU A 227 51.25 -8.36 31.71
CA GLU A 227 51.57 -7.38 32.76
C GLU A 227 50.58 -6.20 32.77
N VAL A 228 50.22 -5.79 33.99
CA VAL A 228 49.45 -4.58 34.28
C VAL A 228 50.37 -3.35 34.18
N PRO A 229 49.98 -2.28 33.44
CA PRO A 229 50.44 -0.94 33.78
C PRO A 229 49.34 -0.13 34.46
N ASN A 230 49.76 0.52 35.53
CA ASN A 230 49.02 1.44 36.39
C ASN A 230 48.52 2.69 35.61
N PRO A 231 47.35 3.28 35.95
CA PRO A 231 46.79 4.41 35.23
C PRO A 231 47.22 5.73 35.87
N LEU A 232 48.14 6.49 35.25
CA LEU A 232 48.41 7.90 35.55
C LEU A 232 49.36 8.50 34.50
N LEU A 233 48.82 9.20 33.50
CA LEU A 233 49.15 10.60 33.13
C LEU A 233 48.49 10.96 31.80
N LEU A 234 47.58 11.94 31.85
CA LEU A 234 47.29 12.83 30.73
C LEU A 234 48.48 13.76 30.52
N ALA A 235 48.79 14.05 29.24
CA ALA A 235 48.97 15.40 28.67
C ALA A 235 50.13 15.51 27.67
N ALA A 236 49.85 16.37 26.68
CA ALA A 236 50.75 17.16 25.84
C ALA A 236 51.14 16.57 24.47
N HIS A 237 50.77 17.36 23.42
CA HIS A 237 51.59 17.85 22.30
C HIS A 237 52.37 16.83 21.46
N ASP A 238 52.63 17.00 20.17
CA ASP A 238 52.30 17.92 19.07
C ASP A 238 52.98 17.26 17.84
N ASP A 239 52.66 17.77 16.65
CA ASP A 239 53.50 17.80 15.43
C ASP A 239 53.65 16.57 14.50
N ASP A 240 53.36 16.88 13.23
CA ASP A 240 53.95 16.44 11.95
C ASP A 240 53.91 14.92 11.59
N GLU A 241 53.50 14.47 10.40
CA GLU A 241 53.60 14.99 9.03
C GLU A 241 52.57 14.27 8.13
#